data_AF-A0A2R6QZ25-F1
#
_entry.id   AF-A0A2R6QZ25-F1
#
_cell.length_a   1.000
_cell.length_b   1.000
_cell.length_c   1.000
_cell.angle_alpha   90.00
_cell.angle_beta   90.00
_cell.angle_gamma   90.00
#
_symmetry.space_group_name_H-M   'P 1'
#
loop_
_entity.id
_entity.type
_entity.pdbx_description
1 polymer ?
#
loop_
_entity_poly.entity_id
_entity_poly.type
_entity_poly.pdbx_seq_one_letter_code
_entity_poly.pdbx_strand_id
1 'polypeptide(L)'
;MFRHGNKPSRSWSGTGGFRVPVLFTVLILVLVALILLFRHDGDKPSSSVGSVKQKWSSFESLVQFNPTVEFRNGTDVIWQIPDSPKAVLFVAHGCGGRAINFWDKSPKCPNCVGLPEERLIVLHALARKFAVLTISSVGKCWSFGEERMIVKEIIKWWVDKYKLEKLPVFALGASSGGHFVSMLATDMSFSSITVMIAEGLFDHMDITRGYPPTLFVHMPKDESRRQRIDANLRMLKDEGIDVAEIKCMEFPLSPNFLADRIPGLDNTVSMKLFDLFWDKGFIDKNGYMKADGRAIHLKAALRESKIVLPDMHLFHHIQEELNLAFAYHEMTSLQSKQIFDWFEAHMS
;
A
#
# COMPACT_ATOMS: atom_id res chain seq x y z
N MET A 1 24.33 53.86 81.28
CA MET A 1 22.94 54.16 80.90
C MET A 1 22.75 53.82 79.44
N PHE A 2 21.75 52.96 79.17
CA PHE A 2 21.12 52.61 77.90
C PHE A 2 21.84 51.71 76.85
N ARG A 3 21.06 50.67 76.52
CA ARG A 3 21.18 49.51 75.61
C ARG A 3 20.77 49.91 74.18
N HIS A 4 21.39 49.40 73.11
CA HIS A 4 20.96 48.28 72.22
C HIS A 4 21.76 48.52 70.90
N GLY A 5 22.24 47.60 70.07
CA GLY A 5 22.32 46.13 69.97
C GLY A 5 22.83 45.78 68.54
N ASN A 6 23.80 44.84 68.44
CA ASN A 6 24.20 43.90 67.34
C ASN A 6 23.97 44.25 65.84
N LYS A 7 24.83 43.94 64.85
CA LYS A 7 25.86 42.89 64.59
C LYS A 7 26.66 43.27 63.29
N PRO A 8 27.74 42.54 62.89
CA PRO A 8 28.83 43.05 62.03
C PRO A 8 28.79 42.56 60.57
N SER A 9 29.55 43.23 59.69
CA SER A 9 29.90 42.72 58.34
C SER A 9 31.42 42.56 58.18
N ARG A 10 31.82 41.41 57.62
CA ARG A 10 33.19 40.98 57.36
C ARG A 10 33.38 40.79 55.85
N SER A 11 34.53 41.28 55.37
CA SER A 11 35.36 40.94 54.19
C SER A 11 34.87 39.99 53.08
N TRP A 12 35.26 40.31 51.84
CA TRP A 12 35.76 39.29 50.89
C TRP A 12 36.80 39.84 49.89
N SER A 13 37.99 39.25 49.91
CA SER A 13 38.89 38.98 48.77
C SER A 13 38.91 37.45 48.62
N GLY A 14 39.09 36.77 47.48
CA GLY A 14 39.47 37.10 46.12
C GLY A 14 40.34 35.93 45.63
N THR A 15 39.83 35.07 44.73
CA THR A 15 40.61 34.11 43.89
C THR A 15 39.67 33.34 42.93
N GLY A 16 40.05 33.16 41.66
CA GLY A 16 39.58 32.01 40.86
C GLY A 16 39.04 32.21 39.43
N GLY A 17 39.47 33.22 38.67
CA GLY A 17 38.98 33.42 37.29
C GLY A 17 39.92 32.89 36.21
N PHE A 18 39.88 31.60 35.86
CA PHE A 18 40.43 31.09 34.57
C PHE A 18 40.01 29.64 34.20
N ARG A 19 39.17 28.96 34.99
CA ARG A 19 38.76 27.56 34.70
C ARG A 19 37.40 27.41 34.02
N VAL A 20 36.56 28.43 34.04
CA VAL A 20 35.16 28.33 33.57
C VAL A 20 35.05 28.26 32.03
N PRO A 21 35.73 29.09 31.22
CA PRO A 21 35.53 29.06 29.76
C PRO A 21 35.98 27.75 29.12
N VAL A 22 37.10 27.19 29.59
CA VAL A 22 37.67 25.94 29.08
C VAL A 22 36.75 24.75 29.38
N LEU A 23 36.19 24.69 30.59
CA LEU A 23 35.22 23.67 30.97
C LEU A 23 33.95 23.75 30.10
N PHE A 24 33.47 24.95 29.79
CA PHE A 24 32.32 25.13 28.88
C PHE A 24 32.62 24.67 27.45
N THR A 25 33.78 25.00 26.89
CA THR A 25 34.18 24.53 25.56
C THR A 25 34.34 23.00 25.50
N VAL A 26 34.92 22.39 26.54
CA VAL A 26 35.04 20.93 26.62
C VAL A 26 33.67 20.27 26.75
N LEU A 27 32.76 20.85 27.54
CA LEU A 27 31.39 20.34 27.69
C LEU A 27 30.61 20.41 26.38
N ILE A 28 30.75 21.50 25.61
CA ILE A 28 30.13 21.65 24.28
C ILE A 28 30.70 20.62 23.30
N LEU A 29 32.02 20.41 23.28
CA LEU A 29 32.65 19.41 22.41
C LEU A 29 32.22 17.98 22.78
N VAL A 30 32.08 17.67 24.07
CA VAL A 30 31.57 16.38 24.54
C VAL A 30 30.10 16.24 24.16
N LEU A 31 29.26 17.27 24.31
CA LEU A 31 27.85 17.24 23.87
C LEU A 31 27.73 17.06 22.35
N VAL A 32 28.55 17.73 21.55
CA VAL A 32 28.58 17.56 20.09
C VAL A 32 29.07 16.16 19.72
N ALA A 33 30.10 15.65 20.38
CA ALA A 33 30.59 14.27 20.18
C ALA A 33 29.53 13.25 20.58
N LEU A 34 28.80 13.47 21.68
CA LEU A 34 27.67 12.62 22.10
C LEU A 34 26.49 12.73 21.13
N ILE A 35 26.18 13.90 20.59
CA ILE A 35 25.14 14.06 19.54
C ILE A 35 25.57 13.37 18.24
N LEU A 36 26.86 13.32 17.92
CA LEU A 36 27.38 12.60 16.75
C LEU A 36 27.47 11.09 16.98
N LEU A 37 27.80 10.64 18.20
CA LEU A 37 27.92 9.23 18.57
C LEU A 37 26.58 8.56 18.93
N PHE A 38 25.65 9.34 19.50
CA PHE A 38 24.29 8.95 19.86
C PHE A 38 23.25 9.63 18.97
N ARG A 39 23.65 10.13 17.79
CA ARG A 39 22.71 10.24 16.68
C ARG A 39 22.28 8.80 16.42
N HIS A 40 21.17 8.42 17.05
CA HIS A 40 20.37 7.32 16.57
C HIS A 40 20.21 7.64 15.09
N ASP A 41 20.79 6.79 14.23
CA ASP A 41 20.38 6.73 12.84
C ASP A 41 18.87 6.48 12.92
N GLY A 42 18.11 7.57 12.90
CA GLY A 42 16.68 7.54 12.73
C GLY A 42 16.49 6.76 11.45
N ASP A 43 15.75 5.67 11.59
CA ASP A 43 15.56 4.62 10.60
C ASP A 43 15.88 5.13 9.20
N LYS A 44 17.00 4.64 8.65
CA LYS A 44 17.16 4.68 7.19
C LYS A 44 15.83 4.11 6.66
N PRO A 45 15.04 4.87 5.88
CA PRO A 45 13.95 4.22 5.16
C PRO A 45 14.63 3.07 4.43
N SER A 46 14.09 1.86 4.58
CA SER A 46 14.60 0.66 3.94
C SER A 46 14.48 0.80 2.43
N SER A 47 15.31 1.66 1.83
CA SER A 47 15.45 1.87 0.41
C SER A 47 16.34 0.79 -0.19
N SER A 48 16.31 -0.43 0.37
CA SER A 48 16.70 -1.61 -0.38
C SER A 48 15.54 -1.94 -1.30
N VAL A 49 15.46 -1.22 -2.42
CA VAL A 49 14.86 -1.76 -3.65
C VAL A 49 15.78 -2.90 -4.09
N GLY A 50 15.73 -4.01 -3.34
CA GLY A 50 16.15 -5.29 -3.85
C GLY A 50 15.25 -5.59 -5.03
N SER A 51 15.85 -5.94 -6.17
CA SER A 51 15.16 -6.32 -7.39
C SER A 51 13.83 -7.00 -7.06
N VAL A 52 12.71 -6.41 -7.46
CA VAL A 52 11.38 -6.95 -7.14
C VAL A 52 11.20 -8.23 -7.95
N LYS A 53 11.76 -9.32 -7.47
CA LYS A 53 11.62 -10.68 -8.01
C LYS A 53 10.37 -11.31 -7.38
N GLN A 54 9.23 -10.64 -7.51
CA GLN A 54 7.97 -11.27 -7.18
C GLN A 54 7.49 -12.00 -8.43
N LYS A 55 7.68 -13.31 -8.41
CA LYS A 55 7.22 -14.20 -9.47
C LYS A 55 5.82 -14.71 -9.13
N TRP A 56 4.86 -14.61 -10.04
CA TRP A 56 3.49 -15.08 -9.80
C TRP A 56 3.45 -16.57 -9.42
N SER A 57 4.36 -17.37 -9.97
CA SER A 57 4.42 -18.81 -9.73
C SER A 57 4.94 -19.17 -8.32
N SER A 58 5.43 -18.22 -7.52
CA SER A 58 5.89 -18.52 -6.15
C SER A 58 4.76 -18.99 -5.23
N PHE A 59 3.51 -18.75 -5.61
CA PHE A 59 2.32 -19.13 -4.85
C PHE A 59 1.74 -20.48 -5.25
N GLU A 60 2.14 -21.09 -6.38
CA GLU A 60 1.50 -22.31 -6.91
C GLU A 60 1.51 -23.48 -5.91
N SER A 61 2.54 -23.57 -5.06
CA SER A 61 2.64 -24.59 -4.01
C SER A 61 1.89 -24.26 -2.72
N LEU A 62 1.49 -23.00 -2.52
CA LEU A 62 0.91 -22.49 -1.28
C LEU A 62 -0.59 -22.23 -1.39
N VAL A 63 -1.02 -21.71 -2.55
CA VAL A 63 -2.39 -21.26 -2.78
C VAL A 63 -2.81 -21.66 -4.18
N GLN A 64 -3.92 -22.38 -4.25
CA GLN A 64 -4.66 -22.56 -5.50
C GLN A 64 -5.94 -21.73 -5.43
N PHE A 65 -6.18 -20.92 -6.45
CA PHE A 65 -7.45 -20.21 -6.56
C PHE A 65 -8.59 -21.20 -6.82
N ASN A 66 -9.60 -21.10 -5.97
CA ASN A 66 -10.83 -21.87 -6.01
C ASN A 66 -11.96 -20.99 -5.46
N PRO A 67 -12.23 -19.82 -6.09
CA PRO A 67 -13.15 -18.85 -5.54
C PRO A 67 -14.59 -19.37 -5.57
N THR A 68 -15.41 -18.81 -4.67
CA THR A 68 -16.87 -18.87 -4.75
C THR A 68 -17.37 -17.54 -5.29
N VAL A 69 -18.30 -17.61 -6.25
CA VAL A 69 -18.90 -16.44 -6.90
C VAL A 69 -20.39 -16.42 -6.56
N GLU A 70 -20.89 -15.29 -6.09
CA GLU A 70 -22.31 -15.06 -5.84
C GLU A 70 -22.69 -13.66 -6.34
N PHE A 71 -23.90 -13.53 -6.87
CA PHE A 71 -24.49 -12.21 -7.18
C PHE A 71 -25.45 -11.85 -6.06
N ARG A 72 -25.17 -10.74 -5.35
CA ARG A 72 -25.94 -10.34 -4.17
C ARG A 72 -26.11 -8.84 -4.13
N ASN A 73 -27.32 -8.39 -3.78
CA ASN A 73 -27.67 -6.97 -3.67
C ASN A 73 -27.25 -6.14 -4.89
N GLY A 74 -27.39 -6.72 -6.09
CA GLY A 74 -27.07 -6.04 -7.34
C GLY A 74 -25.59 -6.01 -7.73
N THR A 75 -24.71 -6.72 -7.02
CA THR A 75 -23.27 -6.74 -7.31
C THR A 75 -22.65 -8.13 -7.23
N ASP A 76 -21.50 -8.30 -7.90
CA ASP A 76 -20.67 -9.50 -7.81
C ASP A 76 -19.93 -9.53 -6.48
N VAL A 77 -20.03 -10.67 -5.80
CA VAL A 77 -19.34 -10.96 -4.55
C VAL A 77 -18.52 -12.22 -4.78
N ILE A 78 -17.19 -12.11 -4.66
CA ILE A 78 -16.28 -13.23 -4.92
C ILE A 78 -15.33 -13.37 -3.73
N TRP A 79 -15.17 -14.60 -3.25
CA TRP A 79 -14.35 -14.87 -2.07
C TRP A 79 -13.67 -16.23 -2.11
N GLN A 80 -12.63 -16.35 -1.27
CA GLN A 80 -12.02 -17.62 -0.91
C GLN A 80 -11.62 -17.59 0.56
N ILE A 81 -11.92 -18.67 1.27
CA ILE A 81 -11.58 -18.86 2.67
C ILE A 81 -10.50 -19.95 2.73
N PRO A 82 -9.28 -19.65 3.21
CA PRO A 82 -8.25 -20.66 3.37
C PRO A 82 -8.56 -21.55 4.58
N ASP A 83 -7.93 -22.72 4.66
CA ASP A 83 -8.01 -23.56 5.86
C ASP A 83 -7.46 -22.81 7.08
N SER A 84 -8.19 -22.87 8.20
CA SER A 84 -7.86 -22.18 9.45
C SER A 84 -7.61 -20.68 9.26
N PRO A 85 -8.63 -19.90 8.81
CA PRO A 85 -8.47 -18.47 8.60
C PRO A 85 -8.19 -17.76 9.92
N LYS A 86 -7.27 -16.81 9.91
CA LYS A 86 -6.90 -16.01 11.09
C LYS A 86 -7.45 -14.58 11.08
N ALA A 87 -7.91 -14.12 9.92
CA ALA A 87 -8.43 -12.77 9.71
C ALA A 87 -9.34 -12.73 8.48
N VAL A 88 -10.19 -11.71 8.40
CA VAL A 88 -10.97 -11.36 7.23
C VAL A 88 -10.34 -10.17 6.52
N LEU A 89 -10.27 -10.21 5.19
CA LEU A 89 -9.86 -9.07 4.37
C LEU A 89 -10.94 -8.76 3.33
N PHE A 90 -11.50 -7.55 3.41
CA PHE A 90 -12.26 -6.96 2.32
C PHE A 90 -11.32 -6.19 1.38
N VAL A 91 -11.44 -6.40 0.06
CA VAL A 91 -10.65 -5.68 -0.94
C VAL A 91 -11.55 -4.92 -1.93
N ALA A 92 -11.33 -3.61 -2.04
CA ALA A 92 -12.05 -2.69 -2.92
C ALA A 92 -11.18 -2.23 -4.09
N HIS A 93 -11.62 -2.48 -5.33
CA HIS A 93 -10.87 -2.10 -6.54
C HIS A 93 -10.83 -0.58 -6.79
N GLY A 94 -9.92 -0.14 -7.65
CA GLY A 94 -9.94 1.22 -8.22
C GLY A 94 -10.94 1.39 -9.37
N CYS A 95 -11.08 2.62 -9.87
CA CYS A 95 -12.00 2.91 -10.96
C CYS A 95 -11.72 2.06 -12.21
N GLY A 96 -12.76 1.43 -12.78
CA GLY A 96 -12.66 0.55 -13.94
C GLY A 96 -12.34 -0.90 -13.60
N GLY A 97 -11.93 -1.19 -12.36
CA GLY A 97 -11.84 -2.54 -11.83
C GLY A 97 -13.21 -3.14 -11.45
N ARG A 98 -13.19 -4.41 -11.08
CA ARG A 98 -14.31 -5.25 -10.63
C ARG A 98 -13.78 -6.38 -9.74
N ALA A 99 -14.65 -7.05 -8.99
CA ALA A 99 -14.28 -8.22 -8.19
C ALA A 99 -13.56 -9.31 -9.02
N ILE A 100 -14.01 -9.52 -10.27
CA ILE A 100 -13.42 -10.50 -11.20
C ILE A 100 -11.94 -10.24 -11.55
N ASN A 101 -11.40 -9.05 -11.30
CA ASN A 101 -10.00 -8.75 -11.58
C ASN A 101 -9.04 -9.40 -10.56
N PHE A 102 -9.52 -9.71 -9.36
CA PHE A 102 -8.71 -10.28 -8.28
C PHE A 102 -8.51 -11.80 -8.33
N TRP A 103 -9.19 -12.47 -9.27
CA TRP A 103 -9.27 -13.92 -9.31
C TRP A 103 -8.99 -14.43 -10.70
N ASP A 104 -8.48 -15.65 -10.79
CA ASP A 104 -8.20 -16.28 -12.07
C ASP A 104 -9.44 -16.86 -12.69
N LYS A 105 -9.41 -16.85 -14.03
CA LYS A 105 -10.30 -17.68 -14.80
C LYS A 105 -10.20 -19.14 -14.37
N SER A 106 -11.32 -19.71 -13.97
CA SER A 106 -11.44 -21.10 -13.51
C SER A 106 -12.82 -21.65 -13.86
N PRO A 107 -13.06 -22.97 -13.77
CA PRO A 107 -14.41 -23.51 -13.97
C PRO A 107 -15.48 -22.91 -13.05
N LYS A 108 -15.10 -22.46 -11.84
CA LYS A 108 -16.01 -21.80 -10.89
C LYS A 108 -16.17 -20.30 -11.12
N CYS A 109 -15.21 -19.68 -11.81
CA CYS A 109 -15.31 -18.29 -12.23
C CYS A 109 -14.83 -18.14 -13.69
N PRO A 110 -15.66 -18.52 -14.68
CA PRO A 110 -15.25 -18.50 -16.08
C PRO A 110 -15.05 -17.08 -16.64
N ASN A 111 -15.61 -16.07 -15.96
CA ASN A 111 -15.50 -14.66 -16.33
C ASN A 111 -14.43 -13.90 -15.53
N CYS A 112 -13.73 -14.59 -14.62
CA CYS A 112 -12.62 -13.99 -13.88
C CYS A 112 -11.46 -13.65 -14.82
N VAL A 113 -10.77 -12.54 -14.55
CA VAL A 113 -9.73 -11.96 -15.40
C VAL A 113 -8.34 -12.19 -14.82
N GLY A 114 -8.15 -11.89 -13.53
CA GLY A 114 -6.87 -12.06 -12.85
C GLY A 114 -5.82 -11.04 -13.30
N LEU A 115 -6.10 -9.75 -13.09
CA LEU A 115 -5.11 -8.68 -13.33
C LEU A 115 -3.91 -8.86 -12.39
N PRO A 116 -2.66 -8.68 -12.88
CA PRO A 116 -1.44 -8.97 -12.13
C PRO A 116 -1.38 -8.44 -10.70
N GLU A 117 -1.68 -7.17 -10.45
CA GLU A 117 -1.53 -6.60 -9.10
C GLU A 117 -2.65 -7.05 -8.16
N GLU A 118 -3.90 -7.00 -8.64
CA GLU A 118 -5.08 -7.45 -7.90
C GLU A 118 -4.94 -8.91 -7.48
N ARG A 119 -4.65 -9.81 -8.42
CA ARG A 119 -4.55 -11.24 -8.12
C ARG A 119 -3.42 -11.54 -7.14
N LEU A 120 -2.29 -10.84 -7.24
CA LEU A 120 -1.14 -11.12 -6.39
C LEU A 120 -1.38 -10.65 -4.96
N ILE A 121 -2.13 -9.57 -4.76
CA ILE A 121 -2.60 -9.17 -3.42
C ILE A 121 -3.45 -10.28 -2.79
N VAL A 122 -4.38 -10.88 -3.53
CA VAL A 122 -5.21 -11.99 -3.01
C VAL A 122 -4.39 -13.24 -2.73
N LEU A 123 -3.43 -13.59 -3.60
CA LEU A 123 -2.54 -14.73 -3.37
C LEU A 123 -1.72 -14.55 -2.08
N HIS A 124 -1.16 -13.34 -1.86
CA HIS A 124 -0.46 -13.02 -0.61
C HIS A 124 -1.38 -13.12 0.61
N ALA A 125 -2.60 -12.60 0.54
CA ALA A 125 -3.57 -12.68 1.62
C ALA A 125 -3.90 -14.13 1.99
N LEU A 126 -4.26 -14.95 0.99
CA LEU A 126 -4.61 -16.35 1.20
C LEU A 126 -3.43 -17.17 1.73
N ALA A 127 -2.20 -16.91 1.22
CA ALA A 127 -0.98 -17.58 1.69
C ALA A 127 -0.72 -17.29 3.18
N ARG A 128 -1.10 -16.09 3.65
CA ARG A 128 -1.01 -15.68 5.05
C ARG A 128 -2.27 -16.00 5.86
N LYS A 129 -3.18 -16.83 5.33
CA LYS A 129 -4.41 -17.30 5.99
C LYS A 129 -5.46 -16.22 6.28
N PHE A 130 -5.52 -15.18 5.45
CA PHE A 130 -6.66 -14.26 5.44
C PHE A 130 -7.78 -14.85 4.59
N ALA A 131 -9.01 -14.83 5.10
CA ALA A 131 -10.21 -15.07 4.32
C ALA A 131 -10.52 -13.82 3.49
N VAL A 132 -10.53 -13.93 2.17
CA VAL A 132 -10.58 -12.77 1.27
C VAL A 132 -11.95 -12.63 0.64
N LEU A 133 -12.52 -11.43 0.73
CA LEU A 133 -13.78 -11.02 0.13
C LEU A 133 -13.54 -9.83 -0.81
N THR A 134 -13.99 -9.95 -2.06
CA THR A 134 -13.98 -8.88 -3.06
C THR A 134 -15.40 -8.61 -3.51
N ILE A 135 -15.73 -7.33 -3.70
CA ILE A 135 -17.05 -6.88 -4.14
C ILE A 135 -16.85 -5.90 -5.30
N SER A 136 -17.67 -6.01 -6.34
CA SER A 136 -17.68 -5.02 -7.42
C SER A 136 -18.41 -3.75 -6.97
N SER A 137 -17.90 -2.57 -7.34
CA SER A 137 -18.71 -1.37 -7.26
C SER A 137 -19.91 -1.46 -8.22
N VAL A 138 -20.99 -0.73 -7.95
CA VAL A 138 -22.15 -0.63 -8.86
C VAL A 138 -21.72 0.00 -10.19
N GLY A 139 -21.02 1.14 -10.10
CA GLY A 139 -20.55 1.91 -11.24
C GLY A 139 -19.15 1.53 -11.71
N LYS A 140 -18.53 2.45 -12.46
CA LYS A 140 -17.10 2.39 -12.80
C LYS A 140 -16.22 2.60 -11.57
N CYS A 141 -16.64 3.45 -10.65
CA CYS A 141 -15.97 3.77 -9.40
C CYS A 141 -16.95 3.55 -8.25
N TRP A 142 -16.42 3.41 -7.04
CA TRP A 142 -17.21 3.39 -5.82
C TRP A 142 -17.92 4.72 -5.58
N SER A 143 -19.13 4.63 -5.06
CA SER A 143 -19.95 5.72 -4.53
C SER A 143 -20.08 5.61 -3.02
N PHE A 144 -20.30 6.73 -2.35
CA PHE A 144 -20.21 6.81 -0.89
C PHE A 144 -21.58 6.84 -0.17
N GLY A 145 -22.67 6.80 -0.95
CA GLY A 145 -24.04 6.81 -0.46
C GLY A 145 -24.56 5.41 -0.12
N GLU A 146 -25.65 5.00 -0.77
CA GLU A 146 -26.32 3.72 -0.54
C GLU A 146 -25.39 2.50 -0.72
N GLU A 147 -24.48 2.55 -1.68
CA GLU A 147 -23.50 1.49 -1.93
C GLU A 147 -22.65 1.16 -0.69
N ARG A 148 -22.30 2.17 0.12
CA ARG A 148 -21.54 1.98 1.36
C ARG A 148 -22.30 1.10 2.36
N MET A 149 -23.62 1.32 2.48
CA MET A 149 -24.49 0.53 3.33
C MET A 149 -24.66 -0.89 2.80
N ILE A 150 -24.87 -1.04 1.49
CA ILE A 150 -24.98 -2.35 0.83
C ILE A 150 -23.73 -3.19 1.08
N VAL A 151 -22.54 -2.61 0.90
CA VAL A 151 -21.26 -3.32 1.12
C VAL A 151 -21.08 -3.71 2.57
N LYS A 152 -21.35 -2.80 3.52
CA LYS A 152 -21.34 -3.11 4.95
C LYS A 152 -22.22 -4.32 5.27
N GLU A 153 -23.42 -4.38 4.71
CA GLU A 153 -24.34 -5.50 4.89
C GLU A 153 -23.83 -6.80 4.27
N ILE A 154 -23.24 -6.74 3.06
CA ILE A 154 -22.62 -7.91 2.42
C ILE A 154 -21.47 -8.44 3.27
N ILE A 155 -20.57 -7.57 3.77
CA ILE A 155 -19.45 -7.99 4.61
C ILE A 155 -19.96 -8.66 5.88
N LYS A 156 -20.91 -8.04 6.59
CA LYS A 156 -21.49 -8.62 7.82
C LYS A 156 -22.17 -9.96 7.56
N TRP A 157 -22.99 -10.05 6.53
CA TRP A 157 -23.64 -11.28 6.12
C TRP A 157 -22.62 -12.38 5.80
N TRP A 158 -21.56 -12.04 5.08
CA TRP A 158 -20.55 -13.01 4.68
C TRP A 158 -19.76 -13.53 5.88
N VAL A 159 -19.37 -12.62 6.79
CA VAL A 159 -18.70 -12.96 8.06
C VAL A 159 -19.57 -13.89 8.91
N ASP A 160 -20.86 -13.61 9.07
CA ASP A 160 -21.82 -14.44 9.81
C ASP A 160 -22.06 -15.80 9.14
N LYS A 161 -22.35 -15.82 7.83
CA LYS A 161 -22.59 -17.05 7.04
C LYS A 161 -21.45 -18.07 7.19
N TYR A 162 -20.22 -17.59 7.29
CA TYR A 162 -19.02 -18.43 7.38
C TYR A 162 -18.41 -18.52 8.78
N LYS A 163 -19.11 -18.02 9.81
CA LYS A 163 -18.70 -18.10 11.22
C LYS A 163 -17.32 -17.49 11.49
N LEU A 164 -17.06 -16.32 10.90
CA LEU A 164 -15.79 -15.58 10.97
C LEU A 164 -15.86 -14.42 11.98
N GLU A 165 -16.91 -14.31 12.78
CA GLU A 165 -17.22 -13.16 13.64
C GLU A 165 -16.18 -12.93 14.74
N LYS A 166 -15.43 -13.97 15.10
CA LYS A 166 -14.35 -13.91 16.09
C LYS A 166 -13.01 -13.46 15.51
N LEU A 167 -12.91 -13.32 14.19
CA LEU A 167 -11.68 -12.95 13.52
C LEU A 167 -11.62 -11.43 13.33
N PRO A 168 -10.42 -10.82 13.41
CA PRO A 168 -10.23 -9.42 13.06
C PRO A 168 -10.58 -9.19 11.58
N VAL A 169 -11.23 -8.05 11.29
CA VAL A 169 -11.66 -7.66 9.95
C VAL A 169 -10.79 -6.51 9.47
N PHE A 170 -10.19 -6.66 8.29
CA PHE A 170 -9.34 -5.66 7.64
C PHE A 170 -9.96 -5.21 6.33
N ALA A 171 -9.57 -4.02 5.86
CA ALA A 171 -9.92 -3.56 4.52
C ALA A 171 -8.70 -3.03 3.76
N LEU A 172 -8.67 -3.27 2.45
CA LEU A 172 -7.73 -2.67 1.52
C LEU A 172 -8.52 -2.07 0.37
N GLY A 173 -8.22 -0.81 0.02
CA GLY A 173 -8.86 -0.15 -1.12
C GLY A 173 -7.85 0.57 -1.99
N ALA A 174 -7.99 0.47 -3.32
CA ALA A 174 -7.15 1.19 -4.27
C ALA A 174 -7.92 2.35 -4.94
N SER A 175 -7.33 3.54 -5.04
CA SER A 175 -7.89 4.73 -5.70
C SER A 175 -9.30 5.05 -5.16
N SER A 176 -10.36 5.00 -5.97
CA SER A 176 -11.74 5.17 -5.49
C SER A 176 -12.15 4.14 -4.42
N GLY A 177 -11.60 2.92 -4.48
CA GLY A 177 -11.73 1.92 -3.43
C GLY A 177 -11.03 2.33 -2.14
N GLY A 178 -9.90 3.04 -2.24
CA GLY A 178 -9.17 3.62 -1.11
C GLY A 178 -9.99 4.72 -0.41
N HIS A 179 -10.59 5.61 -1.19
CA HIS A 179 -11.58 6.57 -0.68
C HIS A 179 -12.76 5.84 -0.01
N PHE A 180 -13.29 4.82 -0.66
CA PHE A 180 -14.42 4.05 -0.17
C PHE A 180 -14.15 3.35 1.16
N VAL A 181 -13.03 2.62 1.30
CA VAL A 181 -12.71 1.94 2.56
C VAL A 181 -12.44 2.94 3.69
N SER A 182 -11.89 4.11 3.38
CA SER A 182 -11.71 5.17 4.39
C SER A 182 -13.06 5.65 4.95
N MET A 183 -14.08 5.80 4.10
CA MET A 183 -15.42 6.15 4.60
C MET A 183 -16.17 4.95 5.23
N LEU A 184 -16.00 3.75 4.69
CA LEU A 184 -16.66 2.56 5.24
C LEU A 184 -16.20 2.27 6.68
N ALA A 185 -14.96 2.65 7.00
CA ALA A 185 -14.40 2.55 8.36
C ALA A 185 -15.13 3.41 9.41
N THR A 186 -15.96 4.39 9.01
CA THR A 186 -16.84 5.09 9.97
C THR A 186 -18.06 4.27 10.35
N ASP A 187 -18.46 3.33 9.50
CA ASP A 187 -19.71 2.60 9.64
C ASP A 187 -19.52 1.18 10.19
N MET A 188 -18.29 0.66 10.15
CA MET A 188 -17.93 -0.64 10.72
C MET A 188 -16.49 -0.64 11.25
N SER A 189 -16.28 -1.39 12.32
CA SER A 189 -14.97 -1.51 12.96
C SER A 189 -14.07 -2.44 12.15
N PHE A 190 -12.97 -1.89 11.65
CA PHE A 190 -11.85 -2.65 11.12
C PHE A 190 -10.71 -2.67 12.15
N SER A 191 -9.94 -3.74 12.19
CA SER A 191 -8.70 -3.81 12.96
C SER A 191 -7.62 -2.90 12.37
N SER A 192 -7.59 -2.78 11.04
CA SER A 192 -6.83 -1.76 10.33
C SER A 192 -7.30 -1.64 8.87
N ILE A 193 -7.03 -0.51 8.23
CA ILE A 193 -7.26 -0.30 6.80
C ILE A 193 -5.96 0.04 6.05
N THR A 194 -5.90 -0.38 4.79
CA THR A 194 -4.88 0.09 3.82
C THR A 194 -5.55 0.92 2.74
N VAL A 195 -5.08 2.16 2.59
CA VAL A 195 -5.52 3.13 1.58
C VAL A 195 -4.43 3.23 0.52
N MET A 196 -4.65 2.58 -0.62
CA MET A 196 -3.66 2.47 -1.70
C MET A 196 -3.97 3.46 -2.82
N ILE A 197 -2.94 4.15 -3.32
CA ILE A 197 -2.98 5.17 -4.37
C ILE A 197 -4.14 6.16 -4.24
N ALA A 198 -4.56 6.42 -3.01
CA ALA A 198 -5.68 7.27 -2.62
C ALA A 198 -5.28 8.08 -1.39
N GLU A 199 -5.83 9.27 -1.24
CA GLU A 199 -5.63 10.11 -0.06
C GLU A 199 -6.65 9.83 1.06
N GLY A 200 -7.71 9.06 0.79
CA GLY A 200 -8.86 8.90 1.70
C GLY A 200 -9.78 10.14 1.75
N LEU A 201 -10.90 10.04 2.46
CA LEU A 201 -11.91 11.11 2.56
C LEU A 201 -12.03 11.65 3.99
N PHE A 202 -10.90 11.81 4.68
CA PHE A 202 -10.86 12.18 6.09
C PHE A 202 -11.43 13.57 6.38
N ASP A 203 -11.28 14.53 5.46
CA ASP A 203 -11.85 15.88 5.60
C ASP A 203 -13.39 15.91 5.54
N HIS A 204 -14.04 14.79 5.21
CA HIS A 204 -15.50 14.66 5.09
C HIS A 204 -16.12 13.87 6.25
N MET A 205 -15.35 13.51 7.27
CA MET A 205 -15.82 12.69 8.39
C MET A 205 -15.20 13.14 9.71
N ASP A 206 -15.96 12.98 10.79
CA ASP A 206 -15.45 13.19 12.14
C ASP A 206 -14.56 12.02 12.53
N ILE A 207 -13.24 12.21 12.40
CA ILE A 207 -12.25 11.26 12.88
C ILE A 207 -12.20 11.35 14.40
N THR A 208 -12.39 10.22 15.05
CA THR A 208 -12.22 10.08 16.49
C THR A 208 -11.14 9.04 16.75
N ARG A 209 -10.62 8.98 17.98
CA ARG A 209 -9.65 7.94 18.40
C ARG A 209 -10.09 6.50 18.16
N GLY A 210 -11.37 6.25 17.89
CA GLY A 210 -11.90 4.92 17.52
C GLY A 210 -11.73 4.56 16.04
N TYR A 211 -11.21 5.47 15.20
CA TYR A 211 -10.95 5.22 13.80
C TYR A 211 -9.79 4.20 13.65
N PRO A 212 -9.84 3.27 12.68
CA PRO A 212 -8.84 2.20 12.60
C PRO A 212 -7.44 2.72 12.23
N PRO A 213 -6.38 2.05 12.73
CA PRO A 213 -5.03 2.21 12.22
C PRO A 213 -4.99 2.17 10.70
N THR A 214 -4.27 3.11 10.08
CA THR A 214 -4.34 3.35 8.64
C THR A 214 -2.96 3.30 7.99
N LEU A 215 -2.81 2.46 6.96
CA LEU A 215 -1.60 2.41 6.13
C LEU A 215 -1.87 3.09 4.79
N PHE A 216 -1.08 4.11 4.45
CA PHE A 216 -1.06 4.65 3.08
C PHE A 216 -0.03 3.91 2.24
N VAL A 217 -0.41 3.50 1.04
CA VAL A 217 0.51 2.91 0.05
C VAL A 217 0.40 3.74 -1.22
N HIS A 218 1.44 4.48 -1.58
CA HIS A 218 1.32 5.45 -2.67
C HIS A 218 2.60 5.58 -3.49
N MET A 219 2.45 6.16 -4.66
CA MET A 219 3.53 6.40 -5.60
C MET A 219 3.88 7.89 -5.58
N PRO A 220 5.07 8.29 -5.08
CA PRO A 220 5.41 9.69 -4.89
C PRO A 220 5.41 10.57 -6.15
N LYS A 221 5.50 9.96 -7.35
CA LYS A 221 5.41 10.66 -8.64
C LYS A 221 4.02 11.29 -8.86
N ASP A 222 2.98 10.76 -8.19
CA ASP A 222 1.68 11.43 -8.11
C ASP A 222 1.72 12.54 -7.06
N GLU A 223 2.28 13.70 -7.44
CA GLU A 223 2.59 14.77 -6.50
C GLU A 223 1.35 15.34 -5.80
N SER A 224 0.25 15.52 -6.54
CA SER A 224 -1.00 16.04 -6.00
C SER A 224 -1.51 15.16 -4.88
N ARG A 225 -1.51 13.84 -5.10
CA ARG A 225 -1.96 12.90 -4.08
C ARG A 225 -0.98 12.74 -2.95
N ARG A 226 0.33 12.72 -3.24
CA ARG A 226 1.36 12.69 -2.21
C ARG A 226 1.18 13.84 -1.22
N GLN A 227 0.95 15.07 -1.70
CA GLN A 227 0.74 16.23 -0.83
C GLN A 227 -0.49 16.07 0.08
N ARG A 228 -1.59 15.50 -0.44
CA ARG A 228 -2.80 15.22 0.34
C ARG A 228 -2.57 14.11 1.37
N ILE A 229 -1.86 13.04 1.00
CA ILE A 229 -1.46 11.98 1.92
C ILE A 229 -0.56 12.56 3.03
N ASP A 230 0.41 13.42 2.69
CA ASP A 230 1.27 14.08 3.67
C ASP A 230 0.45 14.90 4.68
N ALA A 231 -0.64 15.54 4.24
CA ALA A 231 -1.56 16.26 5.12
C ALA A 231 -2.37 15.31 6.03
N ASN A 232 -2.95 14.25 5.45
CA ASN A 232 -3.77 13.27 6.18
C ASN A 232 -2.94 12.46 7.17
N LEU A 233 -1.68 12.14 6.85
CA LEU A 233 -0.73 11.53 7.77
C LEU A 233 -0.52 12.38 9.03
N ARG A 234 -0.39 13.70 8.89
CA ARG A 234 -0.24 14.60 10.04
C ARG A 234 -1.51 14.66 10.86
N MET A 235 -2.65 14.91 10.21
CA MET A 235 -3.95 14.99 10.87
C MET A 235 -4.28 13.70 11.65
N LEU A 236 -4.12 12.52 11.04
CA LEU A 236 -4.40 11.24 11.71
C LEU A 236 -3.48 11.01 12.93
N LYS A 237 -2.21 11.40 12.84
CA LYS A 237 -1.29 11.34 13.99
C LYS A 237 -1.71 12.30 15.11
N ASP A 238 -2.13 13.50 14.77
CA ASP A 238 -2.57 14.50 15.74
C ASP A 238 -3.85 14.05 16.46
N GLU A 239 -4.73 13.31 15.78
CA GLU A 239 -5.91 12.64 16.36
C GLU A 239 -5.57 11.37 17.17
N GLY A 240 -4.30 10.96 17.18
CA GLY A 240 -3.82 9.79 17.93
C GLY A 240 -4.10 8.44 17.25
N ILE A 241 -4.33 8.44 15.93
CA ILE A 241 -4.49 7.22 15.13
C ILE A 241 -3.10 6.70 14.73
N ASP A 242 -2.86 5.40 14.89
CA ASP A 242 -1.65 4.78 14.35
C ASP A 242 -1.69 4.79 12.83
N VAL A 243 -0.68 5.41 12.21
CA VAL A 243 -0.68 5.67 10.78
C VAL A 243 0.75 5.66 10.22
N ALA A 244 0.91 4.96 9.11
CA ALA A 244 2.18 4.81 8.41
C ALA A 244 2.01 5.00 6.90
N GLU A 245 3.14 5.14 6.20
CA GLU A 245 3.16 5.19 4.75
C GLU A 245 4.21 4.26 4.14
N ILE A 246 3.90 3.76 2.95
CA ILE A 246 4.81 3.05 2.07
C ILE A 246 4.88 3.79 0.73
N LYS A 247 6.11 4.12 0.32
CA LYS A 247 6.40 4.80 -0.93
C LYS A 247 6.83 3.79 -1.98
N CYS A 248 6.01 3.64 -3.00
CA CYS A 248 6.25 2.78 -4.16
C CYS A 248 6.99 3.61 -5.22
N MET A 249 8.29 3.34 -5.38
CA MET A 249 9.15 4.05 -6.33
C MET A 249 9.13 3.38 -7.70
N GLU A 250 9.46 4.15 -8.74
CA GLU A 250 9.70 3.60 -10.08
C GLU A 250 10.87 2.61 -10.06
N PHE A 251 10.86 1.67 -11.00
CA PHE A 251 11.89 0.66 -11.12
C PHE A 251 12.15 0.32 -12.59
N PRO A 252 13.35 -0.15 -12.92
CA PRO A 252 13.67 -0.51 -14.29
C PRO A 252 13.00 -1.83 -14.66
N LEU A 253 12.46 -1.90 -15.87
CA LEU A 253 12.03 -3.17 -16.45
C LEU A 253 13.24 -4.06 -16.70
N SER A 254 13.03 -5.37 -16.61
CA SER A 254 13.98 -6.38 -17.07
C SER A 254 13.34 -7.24 -18.16
N PRO A 255 14.14 -7.95 -18.97
CA PRO A 255 13.59 -8.75 -20.08
C PRO A 255 12.56 -9.81 -19.66
N ASN A 256 12.66 -10.34 -18.44
CA ASN A 256 11.74 -11.36 -17.92
C ASN A 256 10.62 -10.79 -17.05
N PHE A 257 10.60 -9.47 -16.80
CA PHE A 257 9.70 -8.86 -15.82
C PHE A 257 8.24 -9.20 -16.07
N LEU A 258 7.77 -9.07 -17.32
CA LEU A 258 6.37 -9.35 -17.65
C LEU A 258 6.04 -10.84 -17.51
N ALA A 259 6.94 -11.75 -17.91
CA ALA A 259 6.72 -13.19 -17.75
C ALA A 259 6.73 -13.64 -16.27
N ASP A 260 7.54 -12.98 -15.43
CA ASP A 260 7.57 -13.22 -13.99
C ASP A 260 6.27 -12.77 -13.32
N ARG A 261 5.52 -11.83 -13.90
CA ARG A 261 4.33 -11.23 -13.27
C ARG A 261 2.99 -11.59 -13.90
N ILE A 262 2.98 -11.91 -15.20
CA ILE A 262 1.77 -12.15 -15.99
C ILE A 262 1.66 -13.64 -16.32
N PRO A 263 0.70 -14.37 -15.72
CA PRO A 263 0.44 -15.76 -16.07
C PRO A 263 0.02 -15.89 -17.53
N GLY A 264 0.55 -16.92 -18.20
CA GLY A 264 0.32 -17.14 -19.63
C GLY A 264 1.21 -16.34 -20.58
N LEU A 265 2.06 -15.43 -20.06
CA LEU A 265 3.10 -14.78 -20.84
C LEU A 265 4.44 -15.49 -20.65
N ASP A 266 4.98 -16.08 -21.72
CA ASP A 266 6.27 -16.76 -21.65
C ASP A 266 7.47 -15.79 -21.73
N ASN A 267 8.64 -16.27 -21.30
CA ASN A 267 9.89 -15.49 -21.31
C ASN A 267 10.28 -15.00 -22.72
N THR A 268 9.98 -15.78 -23.77
CA THR A 268 10.34 -15.41 -25.15
C THR A 268 9.55 -14.21 -25.60
N VAL A 269 8.24 -14.17 -25.33
CA VAL A 269 7.40 -13.02 -25.64
C VAL A 269 7.79 -11.83 -24.75
N SER A 270 8.06 -12.04 -23.46
CA SER A 270 8.50 -10.97 -22.56
C SER A 270 9.80 -10.30 -23.04
N MET A 271 10.81 -11.07 -23.46
CA MET A 271 12.05 -10.53 -24.01
C MET A 271 11.81 -9.71 -25.28
N LYS A 272 10.98 -10.22 -26.22
CA LYS A 272 10.62 -9.47 -27.44
C LYS A 272 9.90 -8.16 -27.14
N LEU A 273 9.02 -8.16 -26.13
CA LEU A 273 8.34 -6.95 -25.68
C LEU A 273 9.32 -5.96 -25.06
N PHE A 274 10.27 -6.43 -24.26
CA PHE A 274 11.33 -5.59 -23.70
C PHE A 274 12.16 -4.92 -24.80
N ASP A 275 12.59 -5.67 -25.81
CA ASP A 275 13.31 -5.13 -26.97
C ASP A 275 12.45 -4.10 -27.74
N LEU A 276 11.16 -4.39 -27.92
CA LEU A 276 10.21 -3.44 -28.53
C LEU A 276 10.14 -2.13 -27.73
N PHE A 277 10.08 -2.18 -26.40
CA PHE A 277 9.99 -0.99 -25.56
C PHE A 277 11.24 -0.14 -25.67
N TRP A 278 12.40 -0.78 -25.78
CA TRP A 278 13.67 -0.12 -26.04
C TRP A 278 13.68 0.56 -27.42
N ASP A 279 13.36 -0.19 -28.47
CA ASP A 279 13.37 0.29 -29.86
C ASP A 279 12.40 1.44 -30.10
N LYS A 280 11.26 1.43 -29.42
CA LYS A 280 10.26 2.50 -29.48
C LYS A 280 10.57 3.67 -28.52
N GLY A 281 11.60 3.55 -27.70
CA GLY A 281 12.00 4.57 -26.73
C GLY A 281 10.96 4.80 -25.63
N PHE A 282 10.17 3.77 -25.29
CA PHE A 282 9.24 3.77 -24.16
C PHE A 282 9.98 3.65 -22.83
N ILE A 283 11.10 2.92 -22.84
CA ILE A 283 12.06 2.86 -21.74
C ILE A 283 13.35 3.64 -22.07
N ASP A 284 14.04 4.09 -21.02
CA ASP A 284 15.35 4.74 -21.14
C ASP A 284 16.50 3.73 -21.19
N LYS A 285 17.73 4.26 -21.24
CA LYS A 285 18.94 3.43 -21.34
C LYS A 285 19.17 2.49 -20.14
N ASN A 286 18.51 2.76 -19.03
CA ASN A 286 18.61 2.02 -17.78
C ASN A 286 17.37 1.12 -17.55
N GLY A 287 16.42 1.09 -18.50
CA GLY A 287 15.21 0.28 -18.43
C GLY A 287 14.02 0.97 -17.72
N TYR A 288 14.12 2.24 -17.35
CA TYR A 288 13.02 2.95 -16.69
C TYR A 288 12.00 3.46 -17.70
N MET A 289 10.72 3.37 -17.34
CA MET A 289 9.64 3.94 -18.13
C MET A 289 9.78 5.46 -18.23
N LYS A 290 9.72 5.98 -19.46
CA LYS A 290 9.83 7.42 -19.72
C LYS A 290 8.50 8.17 -19.60
N ALA A 291 7.39 7.44 -19.63
CA ALA A 291 6.03 7.97 -19.53
C ALA A 291 5.11 6.94 -18.88
N ASP A 292 3.91 7.40 -18.49
CA ASP A 292 2.83 6.55 -18.00
C ASP A 292 2.54 5.41 -18.99
N GLY A 293 2.53 4.17 -18.50
CA GLY A 293 2.29 2.97 -19.31
C GLY A 293 0.92 2.96 -20.00
N ARG A 294 -0.03 3.76 -19.51
CA ARG A 294 -1.35 3.94 -20.13
C ARG A 294 -1.31 4.90 -21.32
N ALA A 295 -0.34 5.82 -21.34
CA ALA A 295 -0.19 6.85 -22.37
C ALA A 295 0.63 6.38 -23.58
N ILE A 296 1.37 5.28 -23.47
CA ILE A 296 2.18 4.77 -24.59
C ILE A 296 1.31 4.15 -25.69
N HIS A 297 1.75 4.27 -26.94
CA HIS A 297 1.06 3.71 -28.11
C HIS A 297 1.36 2.21 -28.31
N LEU A 298 1.19 1.41 -27.26
CA LEU A 298 1.54 -0.02 -27.25
C LEU A 298 0.85 -0.81 -28.37
N LYS A 299 -0.44 -0.56 -28.63
CA LYS A 299 -1.18 -1.25 -29.72
C LYS A 299 -0.54 -1.03 -31.09
N ALA A 300 -0.12 0.20 -31.38
CA ALA A 300 0.54 0.53 -32.64
C ALA A 300 1.92 -0.13 -32.73
N ALA A 301 2.69 -0.09 -31.64
CA ALA A 301 4.01 -0.72 -31.56
C ALA A 301 3.95 -2.25 -31.75
N LEU A 302 2.97 -2.94 -31.15
CA LEU A 302 2.74 -4.38 -31.34
C LEU A 302 2.41 -4.72 -32.80
N ARG A 303 1.53 -3.93 -33.43
CA ARG A 303 1.15 -4.13 -34.84
C ARG A 303 2.34 -3.96 -35.79
N GLU A 304 3.16 -2.93 -35.56
CA GLU A 304 4.33 -2.63 -36.40
C GLU A 304 5.44 -3.69 -36.25
N SER A 305 5.67 -4.17 -35.04
CA SER A 305 6.69 -5.20 -34.75
C SER A 305 6.26 -6.63 -35.08
N LYS A 306 4.98 -6.84 -35.43
CA LYS A 306 4.37 -8.14 -35.69
C LYS A 306 4.50 -9.11 -34.50
N ILE A 307 4.63 -8.58 -33.28
CA ILE A 307 4.56 -9.38 -32.06
C ILE A 307 3.10 -9.74 -31.82
N VAL A 308 2.82 -11.04 -31.78
CA VAL A 308 1.48 -11.57 -31.50
C VAL A 308 1.46 -12.01 -30.04
N LEU A 309 0.51 -11.45 -29.28
CA LEU A 309 0.25 -11.91 -27.91
C LEU A 309 -0.54 -13.23 -27.96
N PRO A 310 -0.28 -14.18 -27.05
CA PRO A 310 -1.00 -15.45 -27.02
C PRO A 310 -2.48 -15.27 -26.69
N ASP A 311 -2.81 -14.22 -25.93
CA ASP A 311 -4.17 -13.77 -25.66
C ASP A 311 -4.22 -12.23 -25.68
N MET A 312 -5.22 -11.67 -26.36
CA MET A 312 -5.43 -10.22 -26.43
C MET A 312 -5.81 -9.61 -25.08
N HIS A 313 -6.34 -10.40 -24.13
CA HIS A 313 -6.60 -9.94 -22.77
C HIS A 313 -5.33 -9.53 -22.01
N LEU A 314 -4.17 -10.12 -22.38
CA LEU A 314 -2.87 -9.79 -21.79
C LEU A 314 -2.43 -8.36 -22.09
N PHE A 315 -3.04 -7.70 -23.10
CA PHE A 315 -2.75 -6.30 -23.39
C PHE A 315 -2.93 -5.41 -22.15
N HIS A 316 -4.03 -5.62 -21.41
CA HIS A 316 -4.32 -4.83 -20.21
C HIS A 316 -3.36 -5.16 -19.07
N HIS A 317 -2.94 -6.43 -18.95
CA HIS A 317 -1.99 -6.88 -17.93
C HIS A 317 -0.61 -6.25 -18.17
N ILE A 318 -0.17 -6.21 -19.43
CA ILE A 318 1.08 -5.54 -19.81
C ILE A 318 0.97 -4.04 -19.51
N GLN A 319 -0.14 -3.39 -19.88
CA GLN A 319 -0.31 -1.96 -19.68
C GLN A 319 -0.26 -1.54 -18.20
N GLU A 320 -0.89 -2.32 -17.33
CA GLU A 320 -0.85 -2.18 -15.87
C GLU A 320 0.59 -2.30 -15.34
N GLU A 321 1.31 -3.36 -15.71
CA GLU A 321 2.69 -3.61 -15.29
C GLU A 321 3.67 -2.51 -15.76
N LEU A 322 3.44 -1.93 -16.94
CA LEU A 322 4.21 -0.78 -17.41
C LEU A 322 3.89 0.49 -16.62
N ASN A 323 2.64 0.71 -16.23
CA ASN A 323 2.27 1.85 -15.39
C ASN A 323 2.79 1.70 -13.95
N LEU A 324 2.79 0.46 -13.43
CA LEU A 324 3.41 0.10 -12.17
C LEU A 324 4.90 0.43 -12.17
N ALA A 325 5.64 0.05 -13.23
CA ALA A 325 7.06 0.36 -13.37
C ALA A 325 7.34 1.87 -13.45
N PHE A 326 6.44 2.64 -14.06
CA PHE A 326 6.52 4.11 -14.06
C PHE A 326 6.20 4.73 -12.69
N ALA A 327 5.57 3.97 -11.79
CA ALA A 327 5.12 4.37 -10.46
C ALA A 327 4.24 5.62 -10.48
N TYR A 328 3.11 5.56 -11.17
CA TYR A 328 2.10 6.62 -11.14
C TYR A 328 0.67 6.08 -11.06
N HIS A 329 0.02 6.26 -9.90
CA HIS A 329 -1.38 5.92 -9.66
C HIS A 329 -1.78 4.52 -10.17
N GLU A 330 -1.04 3.50 -9.73
CA GLU A 330 -1.32 2.09 -10.04
C GLU A 330 -1.43 1.24 -8.77
N MET A 331 -2.37 0.30 -8.76
CA MET A 331 -2.47 -0.69 -7.68
C MET A 331 -1.17 -1.48 -7.59
N THR A 332 -0.78 -1.96 -6.41
CA THR A 332 0.49 -2.69 -6.29
C THR A 332 0.54 -3.75 -5.21
N SER A 333 1.04 -4.91 -5.62
CA SER A 333 1.36 -6.09 -4.83
C SER A 333 2.85 -6.17 -4.46
N LEU A 334 3.69 -5.29 -5.00
CA LEU A 334 5.15 -5.32 -4.75
C LEU A 334 5.46 -5.09 -3.26
N GLN A 335 4.60 -4.35 -2.56
CA GLN A 335 4.70 -4.07 -1.13
C GLN A 335 3.76 -4.94 -0.29
N SER A 336 3.19 -6.01 -0.85
CA SER A 336 2.27 -6.90 -0.11
C SER A 336 2.87 -7.41 1.19
N LYS A 337 4.17 -7.77 1.24
CA LYS A 337 4.80 -8.18 2.50
C LYS A 337 4.60 -7.13 3.60
N GLN A 338 4.92 -5.87 3.32
CA GLN A 338 4.82 -4.77 4.29
C GLN A 338 3.36 -4.47 4.64
N ILE A 339 2.45 -4.52 3.67
CA ILE A 339 0.99 -4.34 3.89
C ILE A 339 0.45 -5.40 4.84
N PHE A 340 0.79 -6.67 4.61
CA PHE A 340 0.30 -7.76 5.46
C PHE A 340 1.04 -7.84 6.80
N ASP A 341 2.31 -7.43 6.88
CA ASP A 341 3.01 -7.27 8.17
C ASP A 341 2.31 -6.19 9.02
N TRP A 342 1.86 -5.10 8.40
CA TRP A 342 1.07 -4.07 9.06
C TRP A 342 -0.28 -4.60 9.56
N PHE A 343 -1.03 -5.33 8.74
CA PHE A 343 -2.28 -5.96 9.21
C PHE A 343 -2.06 -6.94 10.35
N GLU A 344 -1.02 -7.77 10.27
CA GLU A 344 -0.68 -8.74 11.33
C GLU A 344 -0.30 -8.05 12.65
N ALA A 345 0.38 -6.91 12.60
CA ALA A 345 0.69 -6.10 13.79
C ALA A 345 -0.57 -5.56 14.49
N HIS A 346 -1.71 -5.51 13.79
CA HIS A 346 -2.99 -4.99 14.28
C HIS A 346 -4.06 -6.07 14.48
N MET A 347 -3.68 -7.34 14.61
CA MET A 347 -4.63 -8.44 14.84
C MET A 347 -5.15 -8.55 16.27
N SER A 348 -4.51 -7.87 17.23
CA SER A 348 -4.74 -8.01 18.68
C SER A 348 -5.80 -7.09 19.23
#